data_AF-A0A7S3PQF5-F1
#
_entry.id   AF-A0A7S3PQF5-F1
#
_cell.length_a   1.000
_cell.length_b   1.000
_cell.length_c   1.000
_cell.angle_alpha   90.00
_cell.angle_beta   90.00
_cell.angle_gamma   90.00
#
_symmetry.space_group_name_H-M   'P 1'
#
loop_
_entity.id
_entity.type
_entity.pdbx_description
1 polymer ?
#
loop_
_entity_poly.entity_id
_entity_poly.type
_entity_poly.pdbx_seq_one_letter_code
_entity_poly.pdbx_strand_id
1 'polypeptide(L)'
;EEALKAYDAKLKLVDEDKLDLKLTLGRMRCLVAMGEYEEVTAISEELWPRLNHSDASHLKARKHMAPVFARAAWVQNDWHKMRQFVVHTDENAMQGSTLRAIVAL
;
A
#
# COMPACT_ATOMS: atom_id res chain seq x y z
N GLU A 1 2.80 4.29 18.53
CA GLU A 1 2.06 5.48 18.01
C GLU A 1 2.95 6.66 17.61
N GLU A 2 4.16 6.84 18.16
CA GLU A 2 5.04 7.97 17.78
C GLU A 2 5.44 8.00 16.30
N ALA A 3 5.62 6.82 15.68
CA ALA A 3 5.97 6.72 14.26
C ALA A 3 4.86 7.27 13.34
N LEU A 4 3.58 7.00 13.63
CA LEU A 4 2.47 7.52 12.83
C LEU A 4 2.41 9.05 12.93
N LYS A 5 2.53 9.61 14.15
CA LYS A 5 2.56 11.06 14.37
C LYS A 5 3.68 11.76 13.60
N ALA A 6 4.86 11.14 13.52
CA ALA A 6 5.98 11.68 12.76
C ALA A 6 5.71 11.68 11.24
N TYR A 7 5.06 10.65 10.71
CA TYR A 7 4.69 10.61 9.29
C TYR A 7 3.55 11.60 8.96
N ASP A 8 2.50 11.69 9.79
CA ASP A 8 1.44 12.67 9.60
C ASP A 8 1.94 14.12 9.71
N ALA A 9 2.86 14.39 10.66
CA ALA A 9 3.49 15.71 10.77
C ALA A 9 4.31 16.04 9.52
N LYS A 10 5.04 15.08 8.95
CA LYS A 10 5.79 15.29 7.71
C LYS A 10 4.89 15.46 6.49
N LEU A 11 3.81 14.69 6.39
CA LEU A 11 2.82 14.82 5.31
C LEU A 11 2.15 16.20 5.32
N LYS A 12 1.89 16.79 6.50
CA LYS A 12 1.36 18.16 6.63
C LYS A 12 2.35 19.26 6.21
N LEU A 13 3.65 18.96 6.17
CA LEU A 13 4.71 19.90 5.78
C LEU A 13 5.11 19.77 4.31
N VAL A 14 4.65 18.73 3.63
CA VAL A 14 4.89 18.54 2.19
C VAL A 14 3.82 19.32 1.42
N ASP A 15 4.22 20.09 0.43
CA ASP A 15 3.32 20.71 -0.56
C ASP A 15 2.31 19.68 -1.06
N GLU A 16 1.02 20.03 -1.08
CA GLU A 16 -0.08 19.15 -1.53
C GLU A 16 0.16 18.59 -2.95
N ASP A 17 0.96 19.29 -3.75
CA ASP A 17 1.35 18.93 -5.12
C ASP A 17 2.42 17.81 -5.19
N LYS A 18 3.20 17.61 -4.13
CA LYS A 18 4.26 16.59 -4.06
C LYS A 18 3.82 15.39 -3.26
N LEU A 19 3.27 14.41 -3.95
CA LEU A 19 2.98 13.09 -3.39
C LEU A 19 4.28 12.37 -2.97
N ASP A 20 4.66 12.44 -1.70
CA ASP A 20 5.83 11.73 -1.19
C ASP A 20 5.51 10.25 -0.89
N LEU A 21 5.65 9.43 -1.93
CA LEU A 21 5.34 7.99 -1.90
C LEU A 21 6.11 7.22 -0.81
N LYS A 22 7.28 7.71 -0.38
CA LYS A 22 8.05 7.06 0.69
C LYS A 22 7.43 7.31 2.06
N LEU A 23 6.98 8.55 2.32
CA LEU A 23 6.28 8.89 3.56
C LEU A 23 4.94 8.16 3.64
N THR A 24 4.17 8.13 2.55
CA THR A 24 2.89 7.42 2.49
C THR A 24 3.05 5.93 2.76
N LEU A 25 4.08 5.29 2.18
CA LEU A 25 4.39 3.89 2.44
C LEU A 25 4.78 3.64 3.91
N GLY A 26 5.53 4.57 4.52
CA GLY A 26 5.87 4.53 5.94
C GLY A 26 4.62 4.59 6.83
N ARG A 27 3.72 5.54 6.57
CA ARG A 27 2.43 5.69 7.25
C ARG A 27 1.59 4.41 7.14
N MET A 28 1.43 3.88 5.93
CA MET A 28 0.67 2.64 5.68
C MET A 28 1.22 1.44 6.46
N ARG A 29 2.55 1.28 6.54
CA ARG A 29 3.16 0.20 7.32
C ARG A 29 2.85 0.32 8.81
N CYS A 30 2.84 1.54 9.34
CA CYS A 30 2.42 1.79 10.72
C CYS A 30 0.94 1.46 10.93
N LEU A 31 0.05 1.89 10.04
CA LEU A 31 -1.38 1.58 10.10
C LEU A 31 -1.63 0.05 10.10
N VAL A 32 -0.98 -0.65 9.17
CA VAL A 32 -1.03 -2.11 9.06
C VAL A 32 -0.48 -2.84 10.30
N ALA A 33 0.50 -2.25 11.00
CA ALA A 33 1.01 -2.78 12.25
C ALA A 33 0.07 -2.51 13.44
N MET A 34 -0.72 -1.43 13.38
CA MET A 34 -1.73 -1.10 14.40
C MET A 34 -3.07 -1.81 14.18
N GLY A 35 -3.27 -2.42 13.00
CA GLY A 35 -4.53 -3.09 12.64
C GLY A 35 -5.55 -2.17 11.98
N GLU A 36 -5.16 -0.94 11.65
CA GLU A 36 -6.00 0.07 11.01
C GLU A 36 -6.06 -0.16 9.50
N TYR A 37 -6.69 -1.27 9.08
CA TYR A 37 -6.73 -1.67 7.67
C TYR A 37 -7.72 -0.84 6.83
N GLU A 38 -8.74 -0.24 7.45
CA GLU A 38 -9.70 0.64 6.78
C GLU A 38 -9.04 1.88 6.18
N GLU A 39 -8.17 2.54 6.95
CA GLU A 39 -7.38 3.67 6.48
C GLU A 39 -6.47 3.28 5.30
N VAL A 40 -5.89 2.09 5.35
CA VAL A 40 -5.00 1.59 4.28
C VAL A 40 -5.79 1.31 3.00
N THR A 41 -7.00 0.79 3.13
CA THR A 41 -7.90 0.60 1.98
C THR A 41 -8.30 1.94 1.37
N ALA A 42 -8.66 2.95 2.17
CA ALA A 42 -8.97 4.28 1.67
C ALA A 42 -7.78 4.91 0.91
N ILE A 43 -6.56 4.81 1.46
CA ILE A 43 -5.33 5.23 0.77
C ILE A 43 -5.16 4.48 -0.55
N SER A 44 -5.45 3.18 -0.58
CA SER A 44 -5.32 2.38 -1.80
C SER A 44 -6.23 2.88 -2.92
N GLU A 45 -7.47 3.27 -2.61
CA GLU A 45 -8.44 3.74 -3.59
C GLU A 45 -8.05 5.09 -4.20
N GLU A 46 -7.46 5.98 -3.39
CA GLU A 46 -6.97 7.27 -3.87
C GLU A 46 -5.64 7.14 -4.64
N LEU A 47 -4.69 6.37 -4.11
CA LEU A 47 -3.31 6.35 -4.58
C LEU A 47 -3.12 5.41 -5.77
N TRP A 48 -3.83 4.28 -5.82
CA TRP A 48 -3.64 3.27 -6.85
C TRP A 48 -3.89 3.77 -8.28
N PRO A 49 -4.95 4.57 -8.55
CA PRO A 49 -5.14 5.19 -9.86
C PRO A 49 -4.01 6.17 -10.22
N ARG A 50 -3.50 6.95 -9.24
CA ARG A 50 -2.39 7.90 -9.45
C ARG A 50 -1.07 7.18 -9.74
N LEU A 51 -0.90 5.95 -9.27
CA LEU A 51 0.26 5.11 -9.55
C LEU A 51 0.20 4.35 -10.88
N ASN A 52 -0.91 4.44 -11.65
CA ASN A 52 -1.01 3.85 -12.99
C ASN A 52 -0.23 4.64 -14.07
N HIS A 53 0.28 5.84 -13.76
CA HIS A 53 1.04 6.62 -14.73
C HIS A 53 2.42 5.99 -15.02
N SER A 54 2.90 6.13 -16.27
CA SER A 54 4.14 5.54 -16.80
C SER A 54 5.45 6.11 -16.23
N ASP A 55 5.43 6.67 -15.02
CA ASP A 55 6.63 7.16 -14.35
C ASP A 55 7.36 6.00 -13.65
N ALA A 56 8.68 5.92 -13.87
CA ALA A 56 9.52 4.86 -13.30
C ALA A 56 9.52 4.84 -11.76
N SER A 57 9.31 5.99 -11.11
CA SER A 57 9.18 6.08 -9.65
C SER A 57 7.83 5.54 -9.17
N HIS A 58 6.75 5.78 -9.91
CA HIS A 58 5.42 5.27 -9.60
C HIS A 58 5.35 3.74 -9.73
N LEU A 59 5.98 3.17 -10.76
CA LEU A 59 6.11 1.73 -10.93
C LEU A 59 6.84 1.06 -9.75
N LYS A 60 7.93 1.68 -9.26
CA LYS A 60 8.65 1.18 -8.07
C LYS A 60 7.79 1.28 -6.81
N ALA A 61 7.11 2.40 -6.59
CA ALA A 61 6.23 2.58 -5.44
C ALA A 61 5.09 1.56 -5.44
N ARG A 62 4.46 1.32 -6.61
CA ARG A 62 3.40 0.33 -6.79
C ARG A 62 3.83 -1.06 -6.33
N LYS A 63 5.03 -1.51 -6.70
CA LYS A 63 5.58 -2.81 -6.26
C LYS A 63 5.72 -2.91 -4.74
N HIS A 64 6.08 -1.81 -4.08
CA HIS A 64 6.23 -1.77 -2.62
C HIS A 64 4.91 -1.61 -1.86
N MET A 65 3.91 -0.95 -2.46
CA MET A 65 2.61 -0.69 -1.86
C MET A 65 1.59 -1.81 -2.11
N ALA A 66 1.67 -2.49 -3.26
CA ALA A 66 0.84 -3.63 -3.62
C ALA A 66 0.69 -4.70 -2.52
N PRO A 67 1.76 -5.20 -1.85
CA PRO A 67 1.58 -6.20 -0.80
C PRO A 67 0.87 -5.65 0.44
N VAL A 68 1.03 -4.35 0.73
CA VAL A 68 0.36 -3.69 1.86
C VAL A 68 -1.14 -3.57 1.58
N PHE A 69 -1.51 -3.17 0.35
CA PHE A 69 -2.90 -3.10 -0.09
C PHE A 69 -3.56 -4.49 -0.19
N ALA A 70 -2.85 -5.48 -0.72
CA ALA A 70 -3.32 -6.86 -0.76
C ALA A 70 -3.61 -7.41 0.65
N ARG A 71 -2.74 -7.12 1.62
CA ARG A 71 -2.95 -7.52 3.02
C ARG A 71 -4.18 -6.84 3.63
N ALA A 72 -4.36 -5.54 3.41
CA ALA A 72 -5.54 -4.80 3.90
C ALA A 72 -6.84 -5.37 3.29
N ALA A 73 -6.86 -5.60 1.98
CA ALA A 73 -7.99 -6.21 1.28
C ALA A 73 -8.31 -7.62 1.80
N TRP A 74 -7.27 -8.43 2.10
CA TRP A 74 -7.46 -9.76 2.68
C TRP A 74 -8.13 -9.70 4.05
N VAL A 75 -7.69 -8.82 4.95
CA VAL A 75 -8.28 -8.66 6.28
C VAL A 75 -9.73 -8.19 6.21
N GLN A 76 -10.06 -7.38 5.20
CA GLN A 76 -11.43 -6.91 4.95
C GLN A 76 -12.31 -7.91 4.19
N ASN A 77 -11.81 -9.10 3.87
CA ASN A 77 -12.48 -10.09 3.03
C ASN A 77 -12.82 -9.59 1.62
N ASP A 78 -12.14 -8.55 1.13
CA ASP A 78 -12.28 -8.06 -0.25
C ASP A 78 -11.31 -8.82 -1.17
N TRP A 79 -11.71 -10.03 -1.51
CA TRP A 79 -10.95 -10.92 -2.39
C TRP A 79 -10.75 -10.36 -3.81
N HIS A 80 -11.66 -9.49 -4.27
CA HIS A 80 -11.54 -8.87 -5.58
C HIS A 80 -10.38 -7.87 -5.60
N LYS A 81 -10.33 -6.94 -4.64
CA LYS A 81 -9.21 -6.00 -4.50
C LYS A 81 -7.91 -6.72 -4.20
N MET A 82 -7.94 -7.77 -3.37
CA MET A 82 -6.74 -8.57 -3.10
C MET A 82 -6.13 -9.12 -4.40
N ARG A 83 -6.93 -9.73 -5.28
CA ARG A 83 -6.46 -10.22 -6.60
C ARG A 83 -5.87 -9.10 -7.46
N GLN A 84 -6.49 -7.93 -7.47
CA GLN A 84 -6.01 -6.78 -8.23
C GLN A 84 -4.61 -6.32 -7.79
N PHE A 85 -4.31 -6.36 -6.49
CA PHE A 85 -3.01 -5.92 -5.98
C PHE A 85 -1.94 -7.00 -6.08
N VAL A 86 -2.29 -8.27 -5.84
CA VAL A 86 -1.35 -9.41 -5.82
C VAL A 86 -0.63 -9.62 -7.15
N VAL A 87 -1.26 -9.33 -8.30
CA VAL A 87 -0.57 -9.45 -9.60
C VAL A 87 0.58 -8.44 -9.75
N HIS A 88 0.61 -7.37 -8.96
CA HIS A 88 1.65 -6.34 -8.98
C HIS A 88 2.71 -6.50 -7.88
N THR A 89 2.58 -7.50 -7.01
CA THR A 89 3.62 -7.83 -6.02
C THR A 89 4.76 -8.57 -6.68
N ASP A 90 5.97 -8.35 -6.19
CA ASP A 90 7.14 -9.13 -6.61
C ASP A 90 6.96 -10.61 -6.20
N GLU A 91 6.99 -11.50 -7.19
CA GLU A 91 6.82 -12.93 -6.98
C GLU A 91 7.97 -13.58 -6.22
N ASN A 92 9.16 -12.97 -6.26
CA ASN A 92 10.35 -13.46 -5.56
C ASN A 92 10.40 -12.97 -4.11
N ALA A 93 9.60 -11.97 -3.77
CA ALA A 93 9.47 -11.52 -2.39
C ALA A 93 8.57 -12.50 -1.61
N MET A 94 9.01 -12.91 -0.42
CA MET A 94 8.27 -13.83 0.46
C MET A 94 6.81 -13.42 0.69
N GLN A 95 6.53 -12.11 0.80
CA GLN A 95 5.15 -11.64 0.97
C GLN A 95 4.32 -11.81 -0.32
N GLY A 96 4.92 -11.57 -1.49
CA GLY A 96 4.22 -11.72 -2.76
C GLY A 96 3.89 -13.18 -3.07
N SER A 97 4.82 -14.10 -2.86
CA SER A 97 4.58 -15.54 -3.05
C SER A 97 3.51 -16.08 -2.12
N THR A 98 3.53 -15.67 -0.84
CA THR A 98 2.50 -16.07 0.15
C THR A 98 1.12 -15.55 -0.22
N LEU A 99 1.01 -14.28 -0.61
CA LEU A 99 -0.28 -13.68 -0.99
C LEU A 99 -0.86 -14.31 -2.27
N ARG A 100 0.00 -14.68 -3.23
CA ARG A 100 -0.40 -15.44 -4.43
C ARG A 100 -0.92 -16.82 -4.10
N ALA A 101 -0.26 -17.53 -3.18
CA ALA A 101 -0.72 -18.84 -2.72
C ALA A 101 -2.12 -18.75 -2.07
N ILE A 102 -2.35 -17.73 -1.23
CA ILE A 102 -3.66 -17.52 -0.57
C ILE A 102 -4.78 -17.29 -1.60
N VAL A 103 -4.52 -16.51 -2.64
CA VAL A 103 -5.50 -16.21 -3.70
C VAL A 103 -5.81 -17.42 -4.59
N ALA A 104 -4.90 -18.39 -4.67
CA ALA A 104 -5.05 -19.57 -5.51
C ALA A 104 -5.79 -20.74 -4.83
N LEU A 105 -6.11 -20.60 -3.54
CA LEU A 105 -6.96 -21.52 -2.78
C LEU A 105 -8.44 -21.32 -3.14
#